data_AF-A0A2A4QUI5-F1
#
_entry.id   AF-A0A2A4QUI5-F1
#
_cell.length_a   1.000
_cell.length_b   1.000
_cell.length_c   1.000
_cell.angle_alpha   90.00
_cell.angle_beta   90.00
_cell.angle_gamma   90.00
#
_symmetry.space_group_name_H-M   'P 1'
#
loop_
_entity.id
_entity.type
_entity.pdbx_description
1 polymer ?
#
loop_
_entity_poly.entity_id
_entity_poly.type
_entity_poly.pdbx_seq_one_letter_code
_entity_poly.pdbx_strand_id
1 'polypeptide(L)'
;MLKTSKFLLLTTLSAGALFMAAPMTAQASDDYDCDAHAAHIDHEIGAEKALEAYHVLHGDATDDHHIIDDLKKSHPDIEHELEEYTAKGCGEKELNAHANDH
;
A
#
# COMPACT_ATOMS: atom_id res chain seq x y z
N MET A 1 19.30 39.45 66.18
CA MET A 1 18.43 38.63 65.32
C MET A 1 19.04 38.53 63.94
N LEU A 2 19.22 37.29 63.47
CA LEU A 2 19.37 36.77 62.09
C LEU A 2 20.43 37.40 61.14
N LYS A 3 21.17 36.67 60.31
CA LYS A 3 21.45 35.25 60.10
C LYS A 3 22.53 35.23 59.00
N THR A 4 23.62 34.51 59.18
CA THR A 4 24.63 34.27 58.15
C THR A 4 24.00 33.55 56.95
N SER A 5 23.88 34.25 55.82
CA SER A 5 23.39 33.64 54.57
C SER A 5 24.57 33.14 53.74
N LYS A 6 24.63 31.81 53.70
CA LYS A 6 25.54 30.96 52.95
C LYS A 6 25.39 31.26 51.46
N PHE A 7 26.45 31.71 50.80
CA PHE A 7 26.57 31.63 49.35
C PHE A 7 26.80 30.17 48.98
N LEU A 8 25.71 29.47 48.66
CA LEU A 8 25.72 28.19 47.96
C LEU A 8 24.83 28.36 46.73
N LEU A 9 25.42 28.85 45.63
CA LEU A 9 24.81 28.66 44.33
C LEU A 9 25.20 27.26 43.83
N LEU A 10 24.37 26.29 44.23
CA LEU A 10 24.35 24.96 43.66
C LEU A 10 23.63 25.02 42.30
N THR A 11 24.32 24.46 41.30
CA THR A 11 23.78 23.60 40.22
C THR A 11 22.47 23.98 39.54
N THR A 12 22.54 24.20 38.23
CA THR A 12 21.72 23.46 37.22
C THR A 12 22.16 23.90 35.82
N LEU A 13 23.24 23.29 35.33
CA LEU A 13 23.48 23.29 33.89
C LEU A 13 22.53 22.24 33.31
N SER A 14 21.29 22.66 33.02
CA SER A 14 20.32 21.87 32.28
C SER A 14 20.81 21.78 30.83
N ALA A 15 21.80 20.92 30.60
CA ALA A 15 22.23 20.55 29.25
C ALA A 15 21.04 19.85 28.59
N GLY A 16 20.55 20.50 27.54
CA GLY A 16 19.35 20.10 26.82
C GLY A 16 19.39 18.64 26.38
N ALA A 17 18.30 17.95 26.66
CA ALA A 17 17.72 17.05 25.70
C ALA A 17 16.32 17.58 25.46
N LEU A 18 16.21 18.50 24.51
CA LEU A 18 14.98 18.62 23.74
C LEU A 18 14.82 17.24 23.08
N PHE A 19 14.14 16.32 23.77
CA PHE A 19 13.50 15.22 23.09
C PHE A 19 12.53 15.89 22.13
N MET A 20 13.02 16.12 20.92
CA MET A 20 12.23 16.35 19.74
C MET A 20 11.22 15.22 19.75
N ALA A 21 10.03 15.51 20.26
CA ALA A 21 8.85 14.73 19.92
C ALA A 21 8.77 14.86 18.41
N ALA A 22 9.40 13.90 17.72
CA ALA A 22 9.17 13.69 16.31
C ALA A 22 7.65 13.66 16.19
N PRO A 23 7.03 14.52 15.37
CA PRO A 23 5.62 14.33 15.08
C PRO A 23 5.56 12.92 14.52
N MET A 24 5.00 11.99 15.29
CA MET A 24 4.54 10.75 14.75
C MET A 24 3.47 11.18 13.77
N THR A 25 3.85 11.28 12.50
CA THR A 25 2.91 11.29 11.41
C THR A 25 2.16 9.99 11.59
N ALA A 26 0.98 10.08 12.20
CA ALA A 26 -0.06 9.12 11.97
C ALA A 26 -0.35 9.22 10.48
N GLN A 27 0.47 8.54 9.68
CA GLN A 27 0.05 8.06 8.38
C GLN A 27 -1.14 7.21 8.73
N ALA A 28 -2.35 7.71 8.46
CA ALA A 28 -3.46 6.82 8.18
C ALA A 28 -2.90 5.85 7.16
N SER A 29 -2.72 4.59 7.53
CA SER A 29 -2.54 3.58 6.52
C SER A 29 -3.84 3.65 5.74
N ASP A 30 -3.76 4.13 4.49
CA ASP A 30 -4.79 3.80 3.51
C ASP A 30 -4.72 2.28 3.41
N ASP A 31 -5.47 1.59 4.27
CA ASP A 31 -5.64 0.14 4.23
C ASP A 31 -6.37 -0.12 2.92
N TYR A 32 -5.58 -0.33 1.88
CA TYR A 32 -6.09 -0.57 0.54
C TYR A 32 -6.76 -1.94 0.54
N ASP A 33 -8.04 -1.96 0.18
CA ASP A 33 -8.85 -3.18 0.22
C ASP A 33 -8.68 -3.98 -1.07
N CYS A 34 -7.73 -4.92 -1.03
CA CYS A 34 -7.43 -5.80 -2.15
C CYS A 34 -8.61 -6.69 -2.56
N ASP A 35 -9.46 -7.09 -1.61
CA ASP A 35 -10.62 -7.92 -1.90
C ASP A 35 -11.68 -7.12 -2.67
N ALA A 36 -11.98 -5.91 -2.20
CA ALA A 36 -12.92 -5.02 -2.87
C ALA A 36 -12.42 -4.63 -4.28
N HIS A 37 -11.12 -4.42 -4.46
CA HIS A 37 -10.59 -4.12 -5.79
C HIS A 37 -10.56 -5.35 -6.70
N ALA A 38 -10.22 -6.53 -6.18
CA ALA A 38 -10.31 -7.78 -6.96
C ALA A 38 -11.75 -8.05 -7.42
N ALA A 39 -12.76 -7.77 -6.57
CA ALA A 39 -14.17 -7.87 -6.95
C ALA A 39 -14.56 -6.88 -8.06
N HIS A 40 -13.98 -5.67 -8.07
CA HIS A 40 -14.20 -4.71 -9.16
C HIS A 40 -13.62 -5.23 -10.47
N ILE A 41 -12.38 -5.72 -10.45
CA ILE A 41 -11.71 -6.28 -11.63
C ILE A 41 -12.45 -7.52 -12.15
N ASP A 42 -12.95 -8.40 -11.27
CA ASP A 42 -13.80 -9.54 -11.64
C ASP A 42 -15.07 -9.07 -12.37
N HIS A 43 -15.74 -8.04 -11.83
CA HIS A 43 -16.92 -7.48 -12.49
C HIS A 43 -16.63 -6.88 -13.87
N GLU A 44 -15.49 -6.22 -14.05
CA GLU A 44 -15.12 -5.57 -15.32
C GLU A 44 -14.71 -6.58 -16.39
N ILE A 45 -13.76 -7.48 -16.08
CA ILE A 45 -13.14 -8.35 -17.09
C ILE A 45 -13.27 -9.85 -16.79
N GLY A 46 -13.75 -10.22 -15.61
CA GLY A 46 -13.76 -11.59 -15.10
C GLY A 46 -12.43 -11.94 -14.43
N ALA A 47 -12.51 -12.55 -13.24
CA ALA A 47 -11.36 -12.88 -12.40
C ALA A 47 -10.37 -13.84 -13.07
N GLU A 48 -10.84 -14.81 -13.87
CA GLU A 48 -9.95 -15.70 -14.63
C GLU A 48 -9.07 -14.93 -15.62
N LYS A 49 -9.67 -14.03 -16.40
CA LYS A 49 -8.93 -13.20 -17.36
C LYS A 49 -8.02 -12.19 -16.66
N ALA A 50 -8.47 -11.66 -15.52
CA ALA A 50 -7.65 -10.79 -14.69
C ALA A 50 -6.41 -11.50 -14.16
N LEU A 51 -6.55 -12.76 -13.75
CA LEU A 51 -5.44 -13.60 -13.29
C LEU A 51 -4.47 -13.90 -14.44
N GLU A 52 -4.96 -14.25 -15.63
CA GLU A 52 -4.13 -14.43 -16.82
C GLU A 52 -3.36 -13.16 -17.18
N ALA A 53 -4.04 -12.02 -17.22
CA ALA A 53 -3.43 -10.71 -17.48
C ALA A 53 -2.39 -10.35 -16.40
N TYR A 54 -2.69 -10.61 -15.12
CA TYR A 54 -1.77 -10.41 -14.01
C TYR A 54 -0.47 -11.20 -14.22
N HIS A 55 -0.55 -12.49 -14.56
CA HIS A 55 0.64 -13.32 -14.80
C HIS A 55 1.45 -12.85 -16.01
N VAL A 56 0.79 -12.37 -17.07
CA VAL A 56 1.47 -11.77 -18.23
C VAL A 56 2.23 -10.50 -17.84
N LEU A 57 1.58 -9.58 -17.12
CA LEU A 57 2.20 -8.30 -16.70
C LEU A 57 3.38 -8.50 -15.73
N HIS A 58 3.34 -9.55 -14.91
CA HIS A 58 4.41 -9.89 -13.97
C HIS A 58 5.52 -10.77 -14.55
N GLY A 59 5.36 -11.23 -15.80
CA GLY A 59 6.34 -12.09 -16.47
C GLY A 59 6.30 -13.56 -16.02
N ASP A 60 5.24 -13.97 -15.32
CA ASP A 60 4.98 -15.35 -14.94
C ASP A 60 4.45 -16.19 -16.12
N ALA A 61 3.81 -15.52 -17.09
CA ALA A 61 3.29 -16.11 -18.32
C ALA A 61 3.72 -15.31 -19.56
N THR A 62 3.88 -15.99 -20.70
CA THR A 62 4.06 -15.36 -22.00
C THR A 62 2.71 -14.88 -22.55
N ASP A 63 2.67 -13.68 -23.13
CA ASP A 63 1.47 -13.15 -23.79
C ASP A 63 1.24 -13.77 -25.18
N ASP A 64 1.18 -15.10 -25.25
CA ASP A 64 1.09 -15.82 -26.53
C ASP A 64 -0.24 -15.60 -27.26
N HIS A 65 -1.23 -15.06 -26.55
CA HIS A 65 -2.59 -14.83 -27.04
C HIS A 65 -2.97 -13.35 -27.14
N HIS A 66 -2.03 -12.42 -26.92
CA HIS A 66 -2.31 -10.98 -26.93
C HIS A 66 -3.44 -10.59 -25.94
N ILE A 67 -3.46 -11.23 -24.78
CA ILE A 67 -4.50 -11.09 -23.75
C ILE A 67 -4.63 -9.63 -23.34
N ILE A 68 -3.51 -8.94 -23.11
CA ILE A 68 -3.50 -7.54 -22.70
C ILE A 68 -4.05 -6.64 -23.82
N ASP A 69 -3.62 -6.85 -25.06
CA ASP A 69 -4.10 -6.07 -26.21
C ASP A 69 -5.60 -6.28 -26.47
N ASP A 70 -6.10 -7.52 -26.28
CA ASP A 70 -7.50 -7.84 -26.44
C ASP A 70 -8.37 -7.25 -25.32
N LEU A 71 -7.89 -7.30 -24.07
CA LEU A 71 -8.55 -6.64 -22.95
C LEU A 71 -8.63 -5.13 -23.17
N LYS A 72 -7.55 -4.49 -23.62
CA LYS A 72 -7.50 -3.03 -23.89
C LYS A 72 -8.47 -2.56 -24.96
N LYS A 73 -8.90 -3.42 -25.90
CA LYS A 73 -9.93 -3.06 -26.89
C LYS A 73 -11.30 -2.82 -26.24
N SER A 74 -11.57 -3.51 -25.14
CA SER A 74 -12.87 -3.45 -24.44
C SER A 74 -12.78 -2.64 -23.15
N HIS A 75 -11.63 -2.67 -22.49
CA HIS A 75 -11.31 -1.99 -21.22
C HIS A 75 -9.96 -1.27 -21.36
N PRO A 76 -9.92 -0.06 -21.95
CA PRO A 76 -8.68 0.64 -22.29
C PRO A 76 -7.73 0.88 -21.10
N ASP A 77 -8.29 0.97 -19.89
CA ASP A 77 -7.58 1.31 -18.66
C ASP A 77 -7.18 0.09 -17.83
N ILE A 78 -7.46 -1.14 -18.30
CA ILE A 78 -7.27 -2.36 -17.51
C ILE A 78 -5.82 -2.65 -17.13
N GLU A 79 -4.87 -2.29 -17.98
CA GLU A 79 -3.45 -2.41 -17.70
C GLU A 79 -3.07 -1.49 -16.53
N HIS A 80 -3.56 -0.25 -16.53
CA HIS A 80 -3.35 0.68 -15.44
C HIS A 80 -4.01 0.21 -14.14
N GLU A 81 -5.19 -0.38 -14.23
CA GLU A 81 -5.93 -0.91 -13.08
C GLU A 81 -5.21 -2.08 -12.42
N LEU A 82 -4.69 -3.03 -13.22
CA LEU A 82 -3.87 -4.15 -12.73
C LEU A 82 -2.51 -3.70 -12.19
N GLU A 83 -1.89 -2.69 -12.81
CA GLU A 83 -0.68 -2.06 -12.29
C GLU A 83 -0.93 -1.36 -10.95
N GLU A 84 -2.04 -0.62 -10.80
CA GLU A 84 -2.41 0.04 -9.55
C GLU A 84 -2.69 -0.99 -8.46
N TYR A 85 -3.49 -2.03 -8.78
CA TYR A 85 -3.77 -3.15 -7.88
C TYR A 85 -2.48 -3.73 -7.30
N THR A 86 -1.49 -3.99 -8.15
CA THR A 86 -0.18 -4.50 -7.74
C THR A 86 0.63 -3.47 -6.94
N ALA A 87 0.66 -2.21 -7.38
CA ALA A 87 1.40 -1.15 -6.72
C ALA A 87 0.92 -0.88 -5.29
N LYS A 88 -0.34 -1.25 -5.00
CA LYS A 88 -0.96 -1.15 -3.67
C LYS A 88 -0.68 -2.37 -2.78
N GLY A 89 0.07 -3.35 -3.28
CA GLY A 89 0.47 -4.55 -2.56
C GLY A 89 -0.52 -5.70 -2.66
N CYS A 90 -1.52 -5.60 -3.54
CA CYS A 90 -2.42 -6.69 -3.84
C CYS A 90 -1.78 -7.65 -4.85
N GLY A 91 -2.18 -8.92 -4.80
CA GLY A 91 -1.55 -9.93 -5.64
C GLY A 91 -2.53 -10.96 -6.18
N GLU A 92 -1.98 -12.03 -6.74
CA GLU A 92 -2.75 -13.14 -7.33
C GLU A 92 -3.75 -13.78 -6.37
N LYS A 93 -3.52 -13.71 -5.06
CA LYS A 93 -4.31 -14.44 -4.07
C LYS A 93 -5.77 -14.04 -4.08
N GLU A 94 -6.06 -12.74 -4.08
CA GLU A 94 -7.43 -12.24 -4.08
C GLU A 94 -8.07 -12.43 -5.47
N LEU A 95 -7.36 -12.16 -6.57
CA LEU A 95 -7.85 -12.48 -7.93
C LEU A 95 -8.21 -13.96 -8.09
N ASN A 96 -7.37 -14.85 -7.58
CA ASN A 96 -7.60 -16.29 -7.63
C ASN A 96 -8.76 -16.71 -6.70
N ALA A 97 -8.98 -16.03 -5.58
CA ALA A 97 -10.16 -16.29 -4.74
C ALA A 97 -11.45 -16.01 -5.51
N HIS A 98 -11.54 -14.84 -6.17
CA HIS A 98 -12.68 -14.48 -7.01
C HIS A 98 -12.84 -15.44 -8.21
N ALA A 99 -11.74 -15.89 -8.83
CA ALA A 99 -11.79 -16.85 -9.95
C ALA A 99 -12.32 -18.24 -9.56
N ASN A 100 -12.16 -18.66 -8.30
CA ASN A 100 -12.60 -19.98 -7.82
C ASN A 100 -13.95 -19.96 -7.09
N ASP A 101 -14.57 -18.79 -6.91
CA ASP A 101 -15.85 -18.63 -6.19
C ASP A 101 -17.09 -18.74 -7.11
N HIS A 102 -16.91 -18.95 -8.42
CA HIS A 102 -17.97 -19.05 -9.44
C HIS A 102 -18.33 -20.48 -9.87
#